data_AF-T0Z0N2-F1
#
_entry.id   AF-T0Z0N2-F1
#
_cell.length_a   1.000
_cell.length_b   1.000
_cell.length_c   1.000
_cell.angle_alpha   90.00
_cell.angle_beta   90.00
_cell.angle_gamma   90.00
#
_symmetry.space_group_name_H-M   'P 1'
#
loop_
_entity.id
_entity.type
_entity.pdbx_description
1 polymer ?
#
loop_
_entity_poly.entity_id
_entity_poly.type
_entity_poly.pdbx_seq_one_letter_code
_entity_poly.pdbx_strand_id
1 'polypeptide(L)'
;MLDEIMNNKVEKVIVTYKDRLSRVGFELFKYLFQKFRTEIFVISEIGDPKLDSEEVFEEIVSLLHCYSRKMYSKRRNHSIEVGYEGSED
;
A
#
# COMPACT_ATOMS: atom_id res chain seq x y z
N MET A 1 -1.67 -15.87 -0.30
CA MET A 1 -0.25 -15.67 0.07
C MET A 1 -0.01 -15.73 1.58
N LEU A 2 -0.21 -14.65 2.35
CA LEU A 2 0.20 -14.62 3.78
C LEU A 2 -0.44 -15.75 4.60
N ASP A 3 -1.75 -15.98 4.42
CA ASP A 3 -2.44 -17.08 5.09
C ASP A 3 -1.88 -18.46 4.74
N GLU A 4 -1.42 -18.65 3.50
CA GLU A 4 -0.85 -19.94 3.06
C GLU A 4 0.55 -20.14 3.65
N ILE A 5 1.33 -19.07 3.76
CA ILE A 5 2.63 -19.07 4.46
C ILE A 5 2.43 -19.40 5.93
N MET A 6 1.48 -18.72 6.60
CA MET A 6 1.19 -18.95 8.01
C MET A 6 0.65 -20.36 8.28
N ASN A 7 -0.04 -20.97 7.30
CA ASN A 7 -0.49 -22.35 7.36
C ASN A 7 0.57 -23.37 6.90
N ASN A 8 1.83 -22.96 6.71
CA ASN A 8 2.95 -23.79 6.24
C ASN A 8 2.68 -24.52 4.91
N LYS A 9 1.87 -23.93 4.02
CA LYS A 9 1.56 -24.47 2.70
C LYS A 9 2.50 -24.00 1.61
N VAL A 10 3.42 -23.08 1.93
CA VAL A 10 4.32 -22.43 0.98
C VAL A 10 5.76 -22.64 1.42
N GLU A 11 6.54 -23.32 0.59
CA GLU A 11 7.98 -23.52 0.84
C GLU A 11 8.81 -22.32 0.34
N LYS A 12 8.43 -21.72 -0.79
CA LYS A 12 9.20 -20.68 -1.44
C LYS A 12 8.31 -19.60 -2.05
N VAL A 13 8.69 -18.36 -1.85
CA VAL A 13 8.12 -17.16 -2.47
C VAL A 13 9.14 -16.63 -3.45
N ILE A 14 8.77 -16.56 -4.73
CA ILE A 14 9.65 -16.05 -5.78
C ILE A 14 9.18 -14.65 -6.16
N VAL A 15 10.07 -13.68 -6.09
CA VAL A 15 9.80 -12.29 -6.49
C VAL A 15 10.84 -11.82 -7.49
N THR A 16 10.44 -10.96 -8.42
CA THR A 16 11.36 -10.43 -9.42
C THR A 16 12.36 -9.46 -8.80
N TYR A 17 11.89 -8.55 -7.94
CA TYR A 17 12.69 -7.57 -7.20
C TYR A 17 12.19 -7.44 -5.75
N LYS A 18 12.99 -6.90 -4.82
CA LYS A 18 12.65 -6.78 -3.38
C LYS A 18 11.42 -5.89 -3.14
N ASP A 19 11.33 -4.79 -3.87
CA ASP A 19 10.27 -3.79 -3.78
C ASP A 19 8.90 -4.31 -4.26
N ARG A 20 8.87 -5.38 -5.06
CA ARG A 20 7.64 -6.08 -5.47
C ARG A 20 6.96 -6.81 -4.32
N LEU A 21 7.74 -7.26 -3.33
CA LEU A 21 7.18 -7.83 -2.12
C LEU A 21 6.81 -6.74 -1.14
N SER A 22 7.70 -5.77 -0.95
CA SER A 22 7.43 -4.62 -0.09
C SER A 22 8.37 -3.46 -0.39
N ARG A 23 7.80 -2.26 -0.55
CA ARG A 23 8.54 -0.98 -0.65
C ARG A 23 9.38 -0.70 0.60
N VAL A 24 8.92 -1.16 1.77
CA VAL A 24 9.59 -0.98 3.07
C VAL A 24 9.54 -2.26 3.91
N GLY A 25 10.58 -2.53 4.70
CA GLY A 25 10.54 -3.68 5.61
C GLY A 25 10.63 -5.04 4.90
N PHE A 26 11.33 -5.14 3.76
CA PHE A 26 11.63 -6.43 3.14
C PHE A 26 12.28 -7.42 4.13
N GLU A 27 13.20 -6.94 4.95
CA GLU A 27 13.86 -7.75 5.99
C GLU A 27 12.87 -8.26 7.06
N LEU A 28 11.80 -7.52 7.36
CA LEU A 28 10.75 -7.98 8.25
C LEU A 28 10.01 -9.18 7.63
N PHE A 29 9.64 -9.09 6.35
CA PHE A 29 9.00 -10.21 5.64
C PHE A 29 9.92 -11.42 5.55
N LYS A 30 11.20 -11.21 5.24
CA LYS A 30 12.21 -12.28 5.21
C LYS A 30 12.31 -12.98 6.56
N TYR A 31 12.45 -12.24 7.65
CA TYR A 31 12.49 -12.79 9.00
C TYR A 31 11.19 -13.53 9.36
N LEU A 32 10.04 -12.95 9.02
CA LEU A 32 8.74 -13.54 9.32
C LEU A 32 8.53 -14.85 8.56
N PHE A 33 8.80 -14.87 7.26
CA PHE A 33 8.58 -16.03 6.40
C PHE A 33 9.52 -17.18 6.78
N GLN A 34 10.76 -16.88 7.20
CA GLN A 34 11.67 -17.88 7.75
C GLN A 34 11.08 -18.61 8.98
N LYS A 35 10.30 -17.93 9.84
CA LYS A 35 9.63 -18.61 10.97
C LYS A 35 8.58 -19.62 10.53
N PHE A 36 8.01 -19.45 9.34
CA PHE A 36 7.04 -20.35 8.72
C PHE A 36 7.68 -21.30 7.70
N ARG A 37 9.02 -21.47 7.75
CA ARG A 37 9.78 -22.33 6.83
C ARG A 37 9.60 -21.96 5.36
N THR A 38 9.33 -20.68 5.09
CA THR A 38 9.20 -20.14 3.74
C THR A 38 10.43 -19.32 3.39
N GLU A 39 11.09 -19.66 2.29
CA GLU A 39 12.22 -18.92 1.74
C GLU A 39 11.74 -17.87 0.71
N ILE A 40 12.34 -16.67 0.71
CA ILE A 40 12.12 -15.68 -0.34
C ILE A 40 13.28 -15.73 -1.32
N PHE A 41 13.00 -15.99 -2.59
CA PHE A 41 13.97 -15.99 -3.68
C PHE A 41 13.73 -14.78 -4.59
N VAL A 42 14.77 -13.97 -4.79
CA VAL A 42 14.71 -12.77 -5.64
C VAL A 42 15.41 -13.07 -6.96
N ILE A 43 14.70 -12.94 -8.08
CA ILE A 43 15.22 -13.29 -9.42
C ILE A 43 16.23 -12.26 -9.94
N SER A 44 15.98 -10.97 -9.71
CA SER A 44 16.86 -9.88 -10.15
C SER A 44 16.98 -8.81 -9.07
N GLU A 45 18.19 -8.32 -8.83
CA GLU A 45 18.41 -7.14 -8.00
C GLU A 45 18.49 -5.84 -8.83
N ILE A 46 18.47 -5.94 -10.16
CA ILE A 46 18.67 -4.82 -11.09
C ILE A 46 17.34 -4.54 -11.79
N GLY A 47 16.53 -3.65 -11.20
CA GLY A 47 15.37 -3.04 -11.85
C GLY A 47 15.77 -2.02 -12.92
N ASP A 48 14.80 -1.53 -13.69
CA ASP A 48 15.02 -0.36 -14.55
C ASP A 48 14.78 0.90 -13.71
N PRO A 49 15.82 1.68 -13.36
CA PRO A 49 15.70 2.80 -12.45
C PRO A 49 14.76 3.90 -12.96
N LYS A 50 14.53 3.99 -14.28
CA LYS A 50 13.57 4.94 -14.83
C LYS A 50 12.14 4.48 -14.54
N LEU A 51 11.82 3.23 -14.84
CA LEU A 51 10.51 2.64 -14.56
C LEU A 51 10.22 2.62 -13.05
N ASP A 52 11.22 2.30 -12.23
CA ASP A 52 11.08 2.31 -10.77
C ASP A 52 10.76 3.71 -10.24
N SER A 53 11.41 4.76 -10.78
CA SER A 53 11.15 6.14 -10.37
C SER A 53 9.76 6.64 -10.74
N GLU A 54 9.24 6.21 -11.90
CA GLU A 54 7.92 6.58 -12.40
C GLU A 54 6.82 5.93 -11.55
N GLU A 55 6.98 4.65 -11.21
CA GLU A 55 6.03 3.94 -10.35
C GLU A 55 5.98 4.52 -8.93
N VAL A 56 7.13 4.85 -8.34
CA VAL A 56 7.18 5.51 -7.03
C VAL A 56 6.52 6.89 -7.08
N PHE A 57 6.69 7.63 -8.19
CA PHE A 57 6.04 8.93 -8.36
C PHE A 57 4.52 8.79 -8.42
N GLU A 58 4.01 7.82 -9.18
CA GLU A 58 2.57 7.54 -9.26
C GLU A 58 1.98 7.08 -7.91
N GLU A 59 2.73 6.32 -7.11
CA GLU A 59 2.34 5.98 -5.74
C GLU A 59 2.22 7.23 -4.85
N ILE A 60 3.17 8.17 -4.94
CA ILE A 60 3.13 9.44 -4.20
C ILE A 60 1.93 10.29 -4.62
N VAL A 61 1.68 10.43 -5.93
CA VAL A 61 0.53 11.15 -6.47
C VAL A 61 -0.77 10.53 -5.94
N SER A 62 -0.87 9.20 -5.95
CA SER A 62 -2.01 8.46 -5.42
C SER A 62 -2.23 8.69 -3.93
N LEU A 63 -1.16 8.68 -3.12
CA LEU A 63 -1.22 9.02 -1.70
C LEU A 63 -1.71 10.45 -1.49
N LEU A 64 -1.12 11.43 -2.17
CA LEU A 64 -1.51 12.84 -2.07
C LEU A 64 -2.98 13.05 -2.43
N HIS A 65 -3.46 12.37 -3.47
CA HIS A 65 -4.86 12.42 -3.87
C HIS A 65 -5.80 11.80 -2.82
N CYS A 66 -5.42 10.66 -2.22
CA CYS A 66 -6.17 10.04 -1.13
C CYS A 66 -6.23 10.96 0.11
N TYR A 67 -5.10 11.55 0.50
CA TYR A 67 -5.02 12.48 1.63
C TYR A 67 -5.84 13.76 1.38
N SER A 68 -5.75 14.33 0.19
CA SER A 68 -6.55 15.50 -0.20
C SER A 68 -8.04 15.20 -0.10
N ARG A 69 -8.51 14.08 -0.66
CA ARG A 69 -9.92 13.64 -0.54
C ARG A 69 -10.34 13.44 0.92
N LYS A 70 -9.50 12.84 1.75
CA LYS A 70 -9.77 12.67 3.18
C LYS A 70 -9.91 14.01 3.91
N MET A 71 -9.10 15.01 3.55
CA MET A 71 -9.20 16.37 4.10
C MET A 71 -10.47 17.09 3.63
N TYR A 72 -10.82 17.01 2.34
CA TYR A 72 -12.07 17.58 1.83
C TYR A 72 -13.31 16.93 2.47
N SER A 73 -13.32 15.61 2.63
CA SER A 73 -14.40 14.88 3.29
C SER A 73 -14.59 15.32 4.76
N LYS A 74 -13.49 15.54 5.49
CA LYS A 74 -13.55 16.07 6.87
C LYS A 74 -14.15 17.48 6.96
N ARG A 75 -13.94 18.34 5.95
CA ARG A 75 -14.52 19.69 5.89
C ARG A 75 -16.01 19.66 5.58
N ARG A 76 -16.46 18.78 4.68
CA ARG A 76 -17.88 18.60 4.36
C ARG A 76 -18.70 18.06 5.54
N ASN A 77 -18.08 17.28 6.43
CA ASN A 77 -18.75 16.80 7.64
C ASN A 77 -18.82 17.87 8.77
N HIS A 78 -18.16 19.01 8.62
CA HIS A 78 -18.21 20.14 9.57
C HIS A 78 -19.07 21.31 9.08
N SER A 79 -19.54 21.30 7.83
CA SER A 79 -20.62 22.19 7.41
C SER A 79 -21.93 21.65 8.00
N ILE A 80 -22.34 22.23 9.12
CA ILE A 80 -23.73 22.17 9.62
C ILE A 80 -24.62 22.60 8.46
N GLU A 81 -25.55 21.75 8.03
CA GLU A 81 -26.64 22.16 7.15
C GLU A 81 -27.46 23.22 7.90
N VAL A 82 -27.25 24.50 7.55
CA VAL A 82 -28.16 25.56 8.00
C VAL A 82 -29.38 25.47 7.10
N GLY A 83 -30.40 24.76 7.57
CA GLY A 83 -31.72 24.79 6.95
C GLY A 83 -32.27 26.22 6.99
N TYR A 84 -32.48 26.81 5.82
CA TYR A 84 -33.29 28.02 5.72
C TYR A 84 -34.76 27.62 5.86
N GLU A 85 -35.37 27.87 7.03
CA GLU A 85 -36.81 27.96 7.15
C GLU A 85 -37.24 29.26 6.47
N GLY A 86 -37.89 29.13 5.31
CA GLY A 86 -38.60 30.24 4.68
C GLY A 86 -39.81 30.60 5.54
N SER A 87 -39.83 31.83 6.06
CA SER A 87 -41.03 32.46 6.57
C SER A 87 -41.94 32.81 5.38
N GLU A 88 -43.03 32.08 5.23
CA GLU A 88 -44.19 32.50 4.44
C GLU A 88 -44.88 33.67 5.16
N ASP A 89 -44.92 34.83 4.50
CA ASP A 89 -45.93 35.89 4.70
C ASP A 89 -46.50 36.26 3.32
#